data_AF-A0A378FUU1-F1
#
_entry.id   AF-A0A378FUU1-F1
#
_cell.length_a   1.000
_cell.length_b   1.000
_cell.length_c   1.000
_cell.angle_alpha   90.00
_cell.angle_beta   90.00
_cell.angle_gamma   90.00
#
_symmetry.space_group_name_H-M   'P 1'
#
loop_
_entity.id
_entity.type
_entity.pdbx_description
1 polymer ?
#
loop_
_entity_poly.entity_id
_entity_poly.type
_entity_poly.pdbx_seq_one_letter_code
_entity_poly.pdbx_strand_id
1 'polypeptide(L)' 'MEAIYESVNVATARWVESTDVKKFEEFKRKNEVQLALDGGDNLTYIAPTMVNLNLTQERYPDVVFRKTREH' A
#
# COMPACT_ATOMS: atom_id res chain seq x y z
N MET A 1 -19.73 -22.26 -5.15
CA MET A 1 -19.52 -20.79 -5.16
C MET A 1 -19.02 -20.47 -6.55
N GLU A 2 -19.74 -19.63 -7.31
CA GLU A 2 -19.27 -19.16 -8.61
C GLU A 2 -18.53 -17.84 -8.39
N ALA A 3 -17.30 -17.75 -8.89
CA ALA A 3 -16.48 -16.54 -8.79
C ALA A 3 -16.48 -15.84 -10.15
N ILE A 4 -16.70 -14.53 -10.13
CA ILE A 4 -16.62 -13.65 -11.29
C ILE A 4 -15.48 -12.67 -11.02
N TYR A 5 -14.64 -12.43 -12.04
CA TYR A 5 -13.54 -11.50 -11.97
C TYR A 5 -13.92 -10.19 -12.66
N GLU A 6 -13.61 -9.07 -12.01
CA GLU A 6 -13.69 -7.74 -12.60
C GLU A 6 -12.29 -7.14 -12.72
N SER A 7 -12.05 -6.41 -13.81
CA SER A 7 -10.78 -5.71 -14.01
C SER A 7 -10.65 -4.54 -13.05
N VAL A 8 -9.55 -4.49 -12.31
CA VAL A 8 -9.20 -3.36 -11.43
C VAL A 8 -7.91 -2.70 -11.91
N ASN A 9 -7.82 -1.38 -11.73
CA ASN A 9 -6.65 -0.62 -12.14
C ASN A 9 -5.57 -0.64 -11.05
N VAL A 10 -4.83 -1.74 -11.01
CA VAL A 10 -3.73 -1.96 -10.05
C VAL A 10 -2.48 -2.35 -10.82
N ALA A 11 -1.41 -1.59 -10.65
CA ALA A 11 -0.11 -1.93 -11.21
C ALA A 11 0.70 -2.81 -10.25
N THR A 12 0.71 -2.50 -8.95
CA THR A 12 1.50 -3.25 -7.98
C THR A 12 1.04 -3.01 -6.54
N ALA A 13 1.38 -3.95 -5.65
CA ALA A 13 1.13 -3.84 -4.21
C ALA A 13 2.44 -3.82 -3.43
N ARG A 14 2.50 -3.04 -2.34
CA ARG A 14 3.67 -2.96 -1.44
C ARG A 14 3.19 -3.01 -0.01
N TRP A 15 3.79 -3.88 0.81
CA TRP A 15 3.59 -3.76 2.26
C TRP A 15 4.19 -2.46 2.76
N VAL A 16 3.47 -1.80 3.65
CA VAL A 16 3.85 -0.49 4.18
C VAL A 16 4.02 -0.56 5.69
N GLU A 17 5.12 0.00 6.16
CA GLU A 17 5.47 0.09 7.57
C GLU A 17 6.20 1.40 7.84
N SER A 18 6.18 1.86 9.08
CA SER A 18 6.97 3.00 9.52
C SER A 18 7.24 2.90 11.01
N THR A 19 8.38 3.43 11.45
CA THR A 19 8.73 3.54 12.87
C THR A 19 8.14 4.79 13.53
N ASP A 20 7.71 5.79 12.75
CA ASP A 20 7.06 6.99 13.24
C ASP A 20 5.53 6.85 13.17
N VAL A 21 4.92 6.56 14.32
CA VAL A 21 3.47 6.33 14.43
C VAL A 21 2.67 7.54 13.95
N LYS A 22 3.08 8.77 14.26
CA LYS A 22 2.31 9.97 13.92
C LYS A 22 2.30 10.19 12.42
N LYS A 23 3.46 10.07 11.77
CA LYS A 23 3.57 10.18 10.31
C LYS A 23 2.86 9.03 9.61
N PHE A 24 2.89 7.83 10.18
CA PHE A 24 2.21 6.68 9.60
C PHE A 24 0.69 6.82 9.64
N GLU A 25 0.12 7.33 10.73
CA GLU A 25 -1.31 7.64 10.79
C GLU A 25 -1.72 8.73 9.79
N GLU A 26 -0.87 9.74 9.58
CA GLU A 26 -1.10 10.71 8.50
C GLU A 26 -1.09 10.05 7.12
N PHE A 27 -0.10 9.21 6.84
CA PHE A 27 -0.01 8.43 5.61
C PHE A 27 -1.27 7.60 5.39
N LYS A 28 -1.72 6.84 6.42
CA LYS A 28 -2.93 6.02 6.36
C LYS A 28 -4.15 6.84 6.00
N ARG A 29 -4.39 7.95 6.72
CA ARG A 29 -5.53 8.83 6.49
C ARG A 29 -5.52 9.46 5.10
N LYS A 30 -4.34 9.84 4.57
CA LYS A 30 -4.23 10.50 3.26
C LYS A 30 -4.31 9.52 2.09
N ASN A 31 -4.00 8.24 2.31
CA ASN A 31 -3.94 7.21 1.27
C ASN A 31 -4.95 6.09 1.49
N GLU A 32 -5.97 6.30 2.32
CA GLU A 32 -6.95 5.28 2.75
C GLU A 32 -7.54 4.47 1.58
N VAL A 33 -7.91 5.16 0.48
CA VAL A 33 -8.48 4.54 -0.72
C VAL A 33 -7.53 3.56 -1.41
N GLN A 34 -6.22 3.72 -1.20
CA GLN A 34 -5.17 2.90 -1.78
C GLN A 34 -4.60 1.90 -0.76
N LEU A 35 -5.23 1.74 0.40
CA LEU A 35 -4.78 0.84 1.45
C LEU A 35 -5.75 -0.32 1.62
N ALA A 36 -5.16 -1.51 1.78
CA ALA A 36 -5.89 -2.74 2.04
C ALA A 36 -5.13 -3.58 3.07
N LEU A 37 -5.84 -4.48 3.75
CA LEU A 37 -5.24 -5.54 4.54
C LEU A 37 -5.12 -6.80 3.68
N ASP A 38 -3.97 -7.47 3.78
CA ASP A 38 -3.81 -8.80 3.19
C ASP A 38 -4.40 -9.91 4.09
N GLY A 39 -4.29 -11.17 3.67
CA GLY A 39 -4.80 -12.31 4.43
C GLY A 39 -4.13 -12.56 5.79
N GLY A 40 -3.06 -11.82 6.13
CA GLY A 40 -2.38 -11.87 7.42
C GLY A 40 -2.45 -10.55 8.18
N ASP A 41 -3.48 -9.72 7.92
CA ASP A 41 -3.71 -8.41 8.53
C ASP A 41 -2.56 -7.40 8.33
N ASN A 42 -1.77 -7.56 7.26
CA ASN A 42 -0.68 -6.65 6.96
C ASN A 42 -1.15 -5.52 6.06
N LEU A 43 -0.84 -4.29 6.47
CA LEU A 43 -1.20 -3.11 5.70
C LEU A 43 -0.42 -3.04 4.39
N THR A 44 -1.16 -2.92 3.30
CA THR A 44 -0.64 -2.99 1.94
C THR A 44 -1.14 -1.81 1.12
N TYR A 45 -0.21 -1.10 0.50
CA TYR A 45 -0.49 -0.03 -0.45
C TYR A 45 -0.68 -0.58 -1.86
N ILE A 46 -1.84 -0.29 -2.45
CA ILE A 46 -2.29 -0.72 -3.77
C ILE A 46 -2.08 0.44 -4.75
N ALA A 47 -0.96 0.39 -5.47
CA ALA A 47 -0.60 1.44 -6.42
C ALA A 47 -1.28 1.20 -7.78
N PRO A 48 -2.11 2.14 -8.28
CA PRO A 48 -2.71 2.06 -9.60
C PRO A 48 -1.66 2.20 -10.72
N THR A 49 -0.57 2.93 -10.48
CA THR A 49 0.53 3.11 -11.44
C THR A 49 1.89 3.16 -10.73
N MET A 50 2.99 2.88 -11.45
CA MET A 50 4.35 3.03 -10.91
C MET A 50 4.68 4.50 -10.58
N VAL A 51 4.17 5.45 -11.36
CA VAL A 51 4.36 6.89 -11.09
C VAL A 51 3.71 7.28 -9.77
N ASN A 52 2.50 6.78 -9.49
CA ASN A 52 1.82 7.03 -8.23
C ASN A 52 2.62 6.43 -7.05
N LEU A 53 3.13 5.21 -7.17
CA LEU A 53 4.00 4.62 -6.15
C LEU A 53 5.22 5.51 -5.88
N ASN A 54 5.94 5.93 -6.91
CA ASN A 54 7.14 6.75 -6.76
C ASN A 54 6.83 8.09 -6.08
N LEU A 55 5.77 8.79 -6.52
CA LEU A 55 5.35 10.07 -5.91
C LEU A 55 4.93 9.91 -4.45
N THR A 56 4.29 8.79 -4.10
CA THR A 56 3.90 8.50 -2.72
C THR A 56 5.14 8.20 -1.87
N GLN A 57 6.13 7.47 -2.39
CA GLN A 57 7.39 7.22 -1.69
C GLN A 57 8.17 8.53 -1.45
N GLU A 58 8.23 9.43 -2.42
CA GLU A 58 8.87 10.75 -2.28
C GLU A 58 8.16 11.63 -1.24
N ARG A 59 6.81 11.59 -1.21
CA ARG A 59 6.00 12.35 -0.26
C ARG A 59 6.10 11.82 1.17
N TYR A 60 6.29 10.51 1.33
CA TYR A 60 6.32 9.82 2.62
C TYR A 60 7.63 9.05 2.79
N PRO A 61 8.78 9.74 2.89
CA PRO A 61 10.09 9.09 2.97
C PRO A 61 10.28 8.26 4.25
N ASP A 62 9.50 8.53 5.30
CA ASP A 62 9.50 7.77 6.55
C ASP A 62 8.68 6.48 6.49
N VAL A 63 7.96 6.22 5.39
CA VAL A 63 7.19 5.00 5.17
C VAL A 63 7.98 4.08 4.25
N VAL A 64 8.25 2.87 4.71
CA VAL A 64 8.97 1.84 3.96
C VAL A 64 7.96 1.05 3.13
N PHE A 65 8.25 0.92 1.83
CA PHE A 65 7.44 0.15 0.88
C PHE A 65 8.19 -1.12 0.48
N ARG A 66 7.78 -2.27 1.01
CA ARG A 66 8.44 -3.56 0.75
C ARG A 66 7.85 -4.26 -0.46
N LYS A 67 8.71 -4.67 -1.40
CA LYS A 67 8.33 -5.48 -2.58
C LYS A 67 8.21 -6.96 -2.24
N THR A 68 9.00 -7.44 -1.30
CA THR A 68 9.04 -8.82 -0.82
C THR A 68 9.01 -8.82 0.70
N ARG A 69 8.38 -9.84 1.28
CA ARG A 69 8.40 -10.09 2.72
C ARG A 69 8.87 -11.52 2.94
N GLU A 70 9.74 -11.73 3.92
CA GLU A 70 10.09 -13.08 4.40
C GLU A 70 8.87 -13.69 5.12
N HIS A 71 8.53 -14.93 4.78
CA HIS A 71 7.42 -15.70 5.35
C HIS A 71 7.74 -16.18 6.76
#